data_AF-A0A2G4IIC6-F1
#
_entry.id   AF-A0A2G4IIC6-F1
#
_cell.length_a   1.000
_cell.length_b   1.000
_cell.length_c   1.000
_cell.angle_alpha   90.00
_cell.angle_beta   90.00
_cell.angle_gamma   90.00
#
_symmetry.space_group_name_H-M   'P 1'
#
loop_
_entity.id
_entity.type
_entity.pdbx_description
1 polymer ?
#
loop_
_entity_poly.entity_id
_entity_poly.type
_entity_poly.pdbx_seq_one_letter_code
_entity_poly.pdbx_strand_id
1 'polypeptide(L)'
;MSAMKKILSGVALVASLAFGATTTQAQGVEFDGTNFTCLQYTSSMADNSSTKAQSGLAKTWVMGYLAGLYKASNTLQVVDDAKAGESIASALATKCKEVPQASIWAVAKFLAESPRKIPKMASDSLDLNAYTCANHTAAKAGSASEMMRADLSDLWAFAFIQGFKNFADKDMVITIENKPVLTGAVSRNCTKMADKTFLELTGMVAQAVKLGG
;
A
#
# COMPACT_ATOMS: atom_id res chain seq x y z
N MET A 1 23.60 73.92 19.25
CA MET A 1 23.24 72.52 19.53
C MET A 1 23.11 71.80 18.21
N SER A 2 23.74 70.63 18.14
CA SER A 2 24.17 69.96 16.91
C SER A 2 23.03 69.26 16.15
N ALA A 3 23.22 69.12 14.84
CA ALA A 3 22.34 68.46 13.90
C ALA A 3 22.16 66.96 14.17
N MET A 4 20.98 66.42 13.85
CA MET A 4 20.87 65.00 13.52
C MET A 4 19.81 64.76 12.43
N LYS A 5 20.33 64.33 11.28
CA LYS A 5 19.64 63.82 10.09
C LYS A 5 19.61 62.29 10.24
N LYS A 6 18.45 61.64 10.30
CA LYS A 6 18.35 60.17 10.16
C LYS A 6 17.10 59.74 9.38
N ILE A 7 17.32 59.57 8.08
CA ILE A 7 16.99 58.41 7.24
C ILE A 7 15.55 57.87 7.32
N LEU A 8 14.79 58.17 6.25
CA LEU A 8 13.66 57.37 5.77
C LEU A 8 14.16 55.96 5.41
N SER A 9 13.50 54.93 5.93
CA SER A 9 13.54 53.58 5.37
C SER A 9 12.19 52.94 5.57
N GLY A 10 11.49 52.72 4.45
CA GLY A 10 10.14 52.19 4.40
C GLY A 10 10.08 50.76 4.91
N VAL A 11 9.08 50.46 5.72
CA VAL A 11 8.66 49.10 6.00
C VAL A 11 7.57 48.78 4.99
N ALA A 12 7.93 47.99 3.99
CA ALA A 12 6.98 47.40 3.06
C ALA A 12 6.05 46.45 3.83
N LEU A 13 4.74 46.68 3.71
CA LEU A 13 3.71 45.68 4.01
C LEU A 13 3.92 44.49 3.07
N VAL A 14 4.55 43.42 3.56
CA VAL A 14 4.45 42.11 2.91
C VAL A 14 3.39 41.33 3.66
N ALA A 15 2.17 41.40 3.13
CA ALA A 15 1.11 40.44 3.41
C ALA A 15 1.59 39.06 2.96
N SER A 16 2.29 38.36 3.86
CA SER A 16 2.64 36.97 3.67
C SER A 16 1.41 36.17 4.06
N LEU A 17 0.59 35.87 3.06
CA LEU A 17 -0.38 34.79 3.08
C LEU A 17 0.36 33.53 3.49
N ALA A 18 0.39 33.25 4.80
CA ALA A 18 0.66 31.91 5.28
C ALA A 18 -0.51 31.06 4.80
N PHE A 19 -0.36 30.50 3.60
CA PHE A 19 -1.07 29.29 3.22
C PHE A 19 -0.60 28.23 4.20
N GLY A 20 -1.26 28.19 5.36
CA GLY A 20 -1.36 26.98 6.14
C GLY A 20 -2.04 25.98 5.23
N ALA A 21 -1.24 25.22 4.49
CA ALA A 21 -1.65 23.93 4.01
C ALA A 21 -1.85 23.09 5.27
N THR A 22 -3.01 23.26 5.92
CA THR A 22 -3.63 22.17 6.63
C THR A 22 -3.83 21.10 5.57
N THR A 23 -2.86 20.20 5.44
CA THR A 23 -3.17 18.85 5.02
C THR A 23 -4.04 18.32 6.14
N THR A 24 -5.33 18.63 6.07
CA THR A 24 -6.36 17.78 6.61
C THR A 24 -5.95 16.39 6.17
N GLN A 25 -5.48 15.57 7.11
CA GLN A 25 -5.51 14.13 6.93
C GLN A 25 -6.96 13.88 6.54
N ALA A 26 -7.21 13.66 5.24
CA ALA A 26 -8.46 13.06 4.85
C ALA A 26 -8.51 11.82 5.73
N GLN A 27 -9.51 11.74 6.60
CA GLN A 27 -9.92 10.50 7.23
C GLN A 27 -10.38 9.61 6.08
N GLY A 28 -9.38 9.10 5.36
CA GLY A 28 -9.54 8.28 4.18
C GLY A 28 -10.04 6.97 4.69
N VAL A 29 -11.23 6.59 4.25
CA VAL A 29 -11.75 5.25 4.42
C VAL A 29 -10.63 4.29 4.02
N GLU A 30 -10.21 3.45 4.97
CA GLU A 30 -9.19 2.43 4.79
C GLU A 30 -9.55 1.58 3.57
N PHE A 31 -8.59 1.31 2.68
CA PHE A 31 -8.89 0.52 1.48
C PHE A 31 -9.23 -0.92 1.88
N ASP A 32 -10.42 -1.37 1.48
CA ASP A 32 -10.89 -2.71 1.74
C ASP A 32 -11.16 -3.44 0.41
N GLY A 33 -10.28 -4.39 0.07
CA GLY A 33 -10.40 -5.18 -1.16
C GLY A 33 -11.64 -6.08 -1.21
N THR A 34 -12.29 -6.36 -0.07
CA THR A 34 -13.51 -7.19 -0.01
C THR A 34 -14.76 -6.40 -0.39
N ASN A 35 -14.78 -5.09 -0.08
CA ASN A 35 -15.90 -4.20 -0.34
C ASN A 35 -15.68 -3.27 -1.55
N PHE A 36 -14.42 -3.00 -1.92
CA PHE A 36 -14.11 -2.20 -3.10
C PHE A 36 -14.39 -2.99 -4.39
N THR A 37 -15.25 -2.45 -5.23
CA THR A 37 -15.77 -3.12 -6.44
C THR A 37 -14.94 -2.81 -7.69
N CYS A 38 -15.08 -3.67 -8.69
CA CYS A 38 -14.50 -3.45 -10.01
C CYS A 38 -15.07 -2.22 -10.74
N LEU A 39 -16.32 -1.86 -10.50
CA LEU A 39 -16.90 -0.61 -10.99
C LEU A 39 -16.15 0.58 -10.38
N GLN A 40 -15.94 0.60 -9.06
CA GLN A 40 -15.16 1.66 -8.41
C GLN A 40 -13.72 1.69 -8.94
N TYR A 41 -13.08 0.53 -9.13
CA TYR A 41 -11.75 0.43 -9.72
C TYR A 41 -11.68 1.06 -11.12
N THR A 42 -12.56 0.64 -12.03
CA THR A 42 -12.54 1.12 -13.42
C THR A 42 -12.91 2.60 -13.54
N SER A 43 -13.90 3.08 -12.78
CA SER A 43 -14.22 4.51 -12.70
C SER A 43 -13.03 5.32 -12.20
N SER A 44 -12.33 4.82 -11.17
CA SER A 44 -11.19 5.49 -10.58
C SER A 44 -9.95 5.55 -11.48
N MET A 45 -9.87 4.70 -12.51
CA MET A 45 -8.82 4.77 -13.54
C MET A 45 -9.07 5.85 -14.58
N ALA A 46 -10.34 6.24 -14.80
CA ALA A 46 -10.72 7.22 -15.81
C ALA A 46 -10.57 8.68 -15.32
N ASP A 47 -10.48 8.87 -14.00
CA ASP A 47 -10.38 10.18 -13.37
C ASP A 47 -8.93 10.63 -13.10
N ASN A 48 -8.73 11.95 -13.14
CA ASN A 48 -7.41 12.58 -13.00
C ASN A 48 -7.06 12.95 -11.54
N SER A 49 -7.87 12.53 -10.56
CA SER A 49 -7.91 13.07 -9.19
C SER A 49 -7.62 12.04 -8.09
N SER A 50 -8.04 12.30 -6.84
CA SER A 50 -7.92 11.43 -5.66
C SER A 50 -8.49 10.02 -5.86
N THR A 51 -9.39 9.83 -6.81
CA THR A 51 -9.90 8.51 -7.22
C THR A 51 -8.79 7.67 -7.87
N LYS A 52 -7.87 8.26 -8.65
CA LYS A 52 -6.70 7.53 -9.20
C LYS A 52 -5.87 6.85 -8.12
N ALA A 53 -5.78 7.44 -6.93
CA ALA A 53 -5.12 6.84 -5.77
C ALA A 53 -5.76 5.51 -5.37
N GLN A 54 -7.10 5.40 -5.41
CA GLN A 54 -7.83 4.17 -5.07
C GLN A 54 -7.52 3.02 -6.04
N SER A 55 -7.37 3.30 -7.34
CA SER A 55 -6.91 2.30 -8.31
C SER A 55 -5.48 1.81 -7.99
N GLY A 56 -4.62 2.68 -7.49
CA GLY A 56 -3.27 2.34 -7.04
C GLY A 56 -3.27 1.48 -5.78
N LEU A 57 -4.15 1.76 -4.82
CA LEU A 57 -4.36 0.95 -3.62
C LEU A 57 -4.87 -0.46 -3.99
N ALA A 58 -5.84 -0.55 -4.90
CA ALA A 58 -6.34 -1.84 -5.39
C ALA A 58 -5.24 -2.69 -6.04
N LYS A 59 -4.40 -2.08 -6.89
CA LYS A 59 -3.24 -2.77 -7.48
C LYS A 59 -2.25 -3.25 -6.43
N THR A 60 -1.92 -2.39 -5.46
CA THR A 60 -1.03 -2.72 -4.35
C THR A 60 -1.56 -3.90 -3.54
N TRP A 61 -2.86 -3.87 -3.24
CA TRP A 61 -3.57 -4.93 -2.52
C TRP A 61 -3.54 -6.26 -3.30
N VAL A 62 -3.87 -6.25 -4.59
CA VAL A 62 -3.83 -7.46 -5.45
C VAL A 62 -2.42 -8.05 -5.51
N MET A 63 -1.39 -7.22 -5.65
CA MET A 63 0.00 -7.69 -5.64
C MET A 63 0.40 -8.30 -4.29
N GLY A 64 -0.03 -7.70 -3.18
CA GLY A 64 0.16 -8.29 -1.84
C GLY A 64 -0.51 -9.65 -1.73
N TYR A 65 -1.79 -9.73 -2.10
CA TYR A 65 -2.57 -10.97 -2.10
C TYR A 65 -1.90 -12.10 -2.89
N LEU A 66 -1.54 -11.83 -4.15
CA LEU A 66 -0.89 -12.82 -5.00
C LEU A 66 0.48 -13.23 -4.44
N ALA A 67 1.27 -12.29 -3.95
CA ALA A 67 2.57 -12.60 -3.35
C ALA A 67 2.44 -13.49 -2.11
N GLY A 68 1.44 -13.24 -1.26
CA GLY A 68 1.14 -14.04 -0.09
C GLY A 68 0.75 -15.48 -0.44
N LEU A 69 -0.19 -15.61 -1.37
CA LEU A 69 -0.67 -16.92 -1.85
C LEU A 69 0.48 -17.72 -2.47
N TYR A 70 1.28 -17.09 -3.35
CA TYR A 70 2.42 -17.74 -3.98
C TYR A 70 3.56 -18.06 -3.00
N LYS A 71 3.72 -17.26 -1.93
CA LYS A 71 4.67 -17.59 -0.87
C LYS A 71 4.24 -18.84 -0.12
N ALA A 72 2.95 -18.95 0.22
CA ALA A 72 2.40 -20.11 0.91
C ALA A 72 2.51 -21.40 0.08
N SER A 73 2.34 -21.31 -1.23
CA SER A 73 2.52 -22.44 -2.16
C SER A 73 3.99 -22.72 -2.53
N ASN A 74 4.96 -21.97 -2.00
CA ASN A 74 6.38 -22.04 -2.35
C ASN A 74 6.68 -21.82 -3.84
N THR A 75 5.86 -21.02 -4.53
CA THR A 75 6.00 -20.69 -5.96
C THR A 75 6.26 -19.20 -6.22
N LEU A 76 6.44 -18.40 -5.17
CA LEU A 76 6.69 -16.96 -5.32
C LEU A 76 7.99 -16.73 -6.12
N GLN A 77 7.85 -16.04 -7.25
CA GLN A 77 8.96 -15.54 -8.05
C GLN A 77 8.88 -14.02 -8.11
N VAL A 78 9.80 -13.34 -7.43
CA VAL A 78 9.97 -11.88 -7.52
C VAL A 78 10.94 -11.58 -8.65
N VAL A 79 10.54 -10.73 -9.59
CA VAL A 79 11.34 -10.42 -10.79
C VAL A 79 11.54 -8.93 -11.00
N ASP A 80 12.71 -8.58 -11.51
CA ASP A 80 13.03 -7.23 -11.98
C ASP A 80 12.52 -7.02 -13.41
N ASP A 81 11.21 -7.06 -13.58
CA ASP A 81 10.54 -6.88 -14.87
C ASP A 81 9.27 -6.03 -14.69
N ALA A 82 9.30 -4.80 -15.22
CA ALA A 82 8.15 -3.90 -15.20
C ALA A 82 6.92 -4.52 -15.89
N LYS A 83 7.11 -5.39 -16.89
CA LYS A 83 6.01 -6.05 -17.59
C LYS A 83 5.24 -7.03 -16.70
N ALA A 84 5.87 -7.55 -15.64
CA ALA A 84 5.17 -8.40 -14.67
C ALA A 84 4.07 -7.60 -13.94
N GLY A 85 4.37 -6.36 -13.53
CA GLY A 85 3.40 -5.45 -12.94
C GLY A 85 2.31 -5.03 -13.92
N GLU A 86 2.68 -4.69 -15.16
CA GLU A 86 1.73 -4.35 -16.23
C GLU A 86 0.79 -5.51 -16.57
N SER A 87 1.28 -6.75 -16.55
CA SER A 87 0.48 -7.95 -16.80
C SER A 87 -0.59 -8.14 -15.73
N ILE A 88 -0.24 -7.96 -14.44
CA ILE A 88 -1.20 -8.03 -13.33
C ILE A 88 -2.22 -6.89 -13.45
N ALA A 89 -1.75 -5.66 -13.66
CA ALA A 89 -2.62 -4.48 -13.79
C ALA A 89 -3.59 -4.60 -14.98
N SER A 90 -3.12 -5.12 -16.11
CA SER A 90 -3.92 -5.37 -17.30
C SER A 90 -4.96 -6.45 -17.05
N ALA A 91 -4.57 -7.58 -16.44
CA ALA A 91 -5.49 -8.66 -16.12
C ALA A 91 -6.57 -8.22 -15.13
N LEU A 92 -6.21 -7.44 -14.11
CA LEU A 92 -7.14 -6.82 -13.17
C LEU A 92 -8.12 -5.89 -13.91
N ALA A 93 -7.63 -5.01 -14.77
CA ALA A 93 -8.47 -4.08 -15.53
C ALA A 93 -9.42 -4.80 -16.50
N THR A 94 -8.92 -5.81 -17.21
CA THR A 94 -9.75 -6.65 -18.09
C THR A 94 -10.84 -7.34 -17.28
N LYS A 95 -10.47 -8.02 -16.18
CA LYS A 95 -11.45 -8.75 -15.39
C LYS A 95 -12.49 -7.82 -14.76
N CYS A 96 -12.06 -6.66 -14.28
CA CYS A 96 -12.99 -5.69 -13.71
C CYS A 96 -13.96 -5.07 -14.72
N LYS A 97 -13.61 -5.01 -16.01
CA LYS A 97 -14.57 -4.62 -17.07
C LYS A 97 -15.60 -5.72 -17.35
N GLU A 98 -15.20 -7.00 -17.24
CA GLU A 98 -16.11 -8.14 -17.44
C GLU A 98 -17.12 -8.30 -16.30
N VAL A 99 -16.69 -8.07 -15.04
CA VAL A 99 -17.51 -8.30 -13.84
C VAL A 99 -17.52 -7.08 -12.92
N PRO A 100 -18.21 -5.98 -13.30
CA PRO A 100 -18.14 -4.70 -12.58
C PRO A 100 -18.62 -4.75 -11.12
N GLN A 101 -19.48 -5.70 -10.78
CA GLN A 101 -20.00 -5.87 -9.41
C GLN A 101 -19.11 -6.75 -8.52
N ALA A 102 -18.07 -7.40 -9.08
CA ALA A 102 -17.16 -8.21 -8.30
C ALA A 102 -16.28 -7.32 -7.41
N SER A 103 -15.94 -7.82 -6.22
CA SER A 103 -14.93 -7.18 -5.37
C SER A 103 -13.52 -7.41 -5.90
N ILE A 104 -12.59 -6.54 -5.51
CA ILE A 104 -11.17 -6.70 -5.85
C ILE A 104 -10.61 -8.02 -5.29
N TRP A 105 -11.04 -8.48 -4.12
CA TRP A 105 -10.67 -9.78 -3.57
C TRP A 105 -11.13 -10.94 -4.46
N ALA A 106 -12.39 -10.92 -4.93
CA ALA A 106 -12.89 -11.94 -5.83
C ALA A 106 -12.09 -11.98 -7.15
N VAL A 107 -11.72 -10.82 -7.69
CA VAL A 107 -10.82 -10.76 -8.85
C VAL A 107 -9.42 -11.24 -8.52
N ALA A 108 -8.86 -10.91 -7.36
CA ALA A 108 -7.54 -11.41 -6.95
C ALA A 108 -7.51 -12.94 -6.84
N LYS A 109 -8.57 -13.56 -6.31
CA LYS A 109 -8.76 -15.03 -6.32
C LYS A 109 -8.73 -15.58 -7.75
N PHE A 110 -9.50 -14.99 -8.65
CA PHE A 110 -9.51 -15.37 -10.07
C PHE A 110 -8.12 -15.22 -10.71
N LEU A 111 -7.43 -14.12 -10.46
CA LEU A 111 -6.08 -13.89 -11.01
C LEU A 111 -5.05 -14.90 -10.49
N ALA A 112 -5.26 -15.46 -9.30
CA ALA A 112 -4.40 -16.48 -8.70
C ALA A 112 -4.53 -17.87 -9.36
N GLU A 113 -5.58 -18.12 -10.15
CA GLU A 113 -5.76 -19.38 -10.88
C GLU A 113 -4.70 -19.58 -11.99
N SER A 114 -4.09 -18.49 -12.46
CA SER A 114 -2.99 -18.51 -13.43
C SER A 114 -1.73 -17.94 -12.79
N PRO A 115 -0.67 -18.75 -12.58
CA PRO A 115 0.56 -18.29 -11.95
C PRO A 115 1.16 -17.08 -12.66
N ARG A 116 1.54 -16.06 -11.88
CA ARG A 116 2.15 -14.83 -12.36
C ARG A 116 3.42 -14.55 -11.58
N LYS A 117 4.43 -14.00 -12.25
CA LYS A 117 5.59 -13.43 -11.58
C LYS A 117 5.16 -12.15 -10.85
N ILE A 118 5.70 -11.93 -9.67
CA ILE A 118 5.48 -10.71 -8.90
C ILE A 118 6.60 -9.72 -9.24
N PRO A 119 6.31 -8.48 -9.67
CA PRO A 119 7.36 -7.50 -9.89
C PRO A 119 8.08 -7.17 -8.57
N LYS A 120 9.38 -6.89 -8.62
CA LYS A 120 10.12 -6.41 -7.44
C LYS A 120 9.50 -5.12 -6.88
N MET A 121 8.97 -4.26 -7.74
CA MET A 121 8.27 -3.05 -7.35
C MET A 121 6.77 -3.36 -7.17
N ALA A 122 6.32 -3.45 -5.92
CA ALA A 122 4.89 -3.59 -5.60
C ALA A 122 4.14 -2.25 -5.65
N SER A 123 4.86 -1.14 -5.63
CA SER A 123 4.37 0.20 -5.96
C SER A 123 5.58 1.07 -6.32
N ASP A 124 5.36 2.30 -6.79
CA ASP A 124 6.44 3.26 -7.07
C ASP A 124 7.32 3.54 -5.84
N SER A 125 6.86 3.18 -4.63
CA SER A 125 7.56 3.44 -3.37
C SER A 125 7.93 2.18 -2.58
N LEU A 126 7.61 0.98 -3.08
CA LEU A 126 7.79 -0.29 -2.36
C LEU A 126 8.52 -1.32 -3.24
N ASP A 127 9.85 -1.39 -3.10
CA ASP A 127 10.67 -2.48 -3.64
C ASP A 127 10.69 -3.66 -2.64
N LEU A 128 10.10 -4.79 -3.00
CA LEU A 128 9.97 -5.97 -2.15
C LEU A 128 11.30 -6.62 -1.77
N ASN A 129 12.34 -6.44 -2.58
CA ASN A 129 13.67 -7.01 -2.32
C ASN A 129 14.56 -6.04 -1.53
N ALA A 130 14.39 -4.73 -1.74
CA ALA A 130 15.23 -3.72 -1.09
C ALA A 130 14.60 -3.06 0.14
N TYR A 131 13.27 -3.06 0.28
CA TYR A 131 12.59 -2.43 1.41
C TYR A 131 12.72 -3.30 2.66
N THR A 132 13.54 -2.83 3.60
CA THR A 132 13.85 -3.52 4.86
C THR A 132 12.91 -3.13 5.99
N CYS A 133 12.95 -3.90 7.06
CA CYS A 133 12.30 -3.53 8.31
C CYS A 133 12.83 -2.22 8.91
N ALA A 134 14.14 -1.94 8.77
CA ALA A 134 14.69 -0.64 9.14
C ALA A 134 14.03 0.50 8.35
N ASN A 135 13.84 0.32 7.03
CA ASN A 135 13.16 1.31 6.20
C ASN A 135 11.71 1.53 6.64
N HIS A 136 10.98 0.45 6.95
CA HIS A 136 9.60 0.54 7.40
C HIS A 136 9.48 1.26 8.75
N THR A 137 10.30 0.90 9.74
CA THR A 137 10.31 1.55 11.05
C THR A 137 10.67 3.03 10.93
N ALA A 138 11.68 3.38 10.14
CA ALA A 138 12.04 4.78 9.90
C ALA A 138 10.90 5.53 9.20
N ALA A 139 10.26 4.91 8.21
CA ALA A 139 9.20 5.53 7.43
C ALA A 139 7.97 5.90 8.29
N LYS A 140 7.62 5.08 9.29
CA LYS A 140 6.53 5.38 10.24
C LYS A 140 6.77 6.59 11.13
N ALA A 141 8.03 6.98 11.33
CA ALA A 141 8.41 8.16 12.12
C ALA A 141 8.90 9.33 11.24
N GLY A 142 8.82 9.18 9.91
CA GLY A 142 9.39 10.10 8.95
C GLY A 142 8.44 11.23 8.53
N SER A 143 8.79 11.85 7.41
CA SER A 143 7.97 12.84 6.71
C SER A 143 6.65 12.25 6.18
N ALA A 144 5.71 13.11 5.76
CA ALA A 144 4.41 12.68 5.25
C ALA A 144 4.52 11.68 4.08
N SER A 145 5.47 11.87 3.16
CA SER A 145 5.70 10.93 2.04
C SER A 145 6.24 9.59 2.51
N GLU A 146 7.04 9.56 3.58
CA GLU A 146 7.55 8.34 4.18
C GLU A 146 6.46 7.60 4.94
N MET A 147 5.61 8.31 5.69
CA MET A 147 4.44 7.71 6.34
C MET A 147 3.50 7.09 5.30
N MET A 148 3.25 7.76 4.18
CA MET A 148 2.45 7.19 3.08
C MET A 148 3.07 5.90 2.52
N ARG A 149 4.40 5.83 2.40
CA ARG A 149 5.09 4.59 2.00
C ARG A 149 4.90 3.49 3.05
N ALA A 150 4.96 3.83 4.34
CA ALA A 150 4.68 2.88 5.42
C ALA A 150 3.23 2.36 5.36
N ASP A 151 2.25 3.23 5.12
CA ASP A 151 0.84 2.87 4.97
C ASP A 151 0.60 1.95 3.76
N LEU A 152 1.25 2.23 2.63
CA LEU A 152 1.21 1.35 1.46
C LEU A 152 1.83 -0.03 1.75
N SER A 153 2.94 -0.07 2.49
CA SER A 153 3.55 -1.34 2.90
C SER A 153 2.66 -2.11 3.89
N ASP A 154 1.95 -1.42 4.77
CA ASP A 154 0.97 -2.03 5.69
C ASP A 154 -0.23 -2.60 4.92
N LEU A 155 -0.74 -1.87 3.92
CA LEU A 155 -1.81 -2.36 3.03
C LEU A 155 -1.37 -3.62 2.28
N TRP A 156 -0.16 -3.58 1.69
CA TRP A 156 0.42 -4.71 1.00
C TRP A 156 0.61 -5.92 1.94
N ALA A 157 1.11 -5.70 3.16
CA ALA A 157 1.32 -6.76 4.15
C ALA A 157 0.00 -7.39 4.62
N PHE A 158 -1.04 -6.58 4.81
CA PHE A 158 -2.38 -7.07 5.14
C PHE A 158 -2.91 -7.99 4.03
N ALA A 159 -2.85 -7.54 2.77
CA ALA A 159 -3.28 -8.34 1.63
C ALA A 159 -2.42 -9.60 1.45
N PHE A 160 -1.12 -9.52 1.70
CA PHE A 160 -0.22 -10.67 1.72
C PHE A 160 -0.65 -11.71 2.75
N ILE A 161 -0.97 -11.31 3.98
CA ILE A 161 -1.43 -12.23 5.02
C ILE A 161 -2.75 -12.88 4.61
N GLN A 162 -3.70 -12.11 4.03
CA GLN A 162 -4.93 -12.64 3.45
C GLN A 162 -4.64 -13.73 2.40
N GLY A 163 -3.84 -13.43 1.39
CA GLY A 163 -3.50 -14.38 0.33
C GLY A 163 -2.75 -15.61 0.84
N PHE A 164 -1.82 -15.43 1.78
CA PHE A 164 -1.07 -16.52 2.41
C PHE A 164 -2.02 -17.51 3.10
N LYS A 165 -3.01 -16.98 3.83
CA LYS A 165 -3.99 -17.82 4.53
C LYS A 165 -4.99 -18.45 3.57
N ASN A 166 -5.33 -17.77 2.48
CA ASN A 166 -6.21 -18.34 1.45
C ASN A 166 -5.63 -19.54 0.70
N PHE A 167 -4.31 -19.78 0.80
CA PHE A 167 -3.74 -21.03 0.31
C PHE A 167 -4.31 -22.25 1.06
N ALA A 168 -4.51 -22.15 2.37
CA ALA A 168 -5.07 -23.22 3.20
C ALA A 168 -6.61 -23.19 3.25
N ASP A 169 -7.20 -21.99 3.30
CA ASP A 169 -8.65 -21.79 3.33
C ASP A 169 -9.07 -20.74 2.30
N LYS A 170 -9.50 -21.22 1.12
CA LYS A 170 -9.78 -20.38 -0.06
C LYS A 170 -10.89 -19.35 0.14
N ASP A 171 -11.76 -19.55 1.13
CA ASP A 171 -12.93 -18.69 1.35
C ASP A 171 -12.82 -17.87 2.63
N MET A 172 -11.77 -18.07 3.42
CA MET A 172 -11.47 -17.22 4.57
C MET A 172 -11.34 -15.75 4.16
N VAL A 173 -12.05 -14.88 4.88
CA VAL A 173 -11.96 -13.42 4.75
C VAL A 173 -11.43 -12.85 6.05
N ILE A 174 -10.28 -12.19 5.98
CA ILE A 174 -9.76 -11.33 7.02
C ILE A 174 -10.36 -9.95 6.81
N THR A 175 -11.22 -9.53 7.72
CA THR A 175 -11.85 -8.23 7.61
C THR A 175 -10.84 -7.09 7.84
N ILE A 176 -11.08 -5.94 7.24
CA ILE A 176 -10.15 -4.80 7.27
C ILE A 176 -9.88 -4.28 8.69
N GLU A 177 -10.80 -4.50 9.64
CA GLU A 177 -10.63 -4.16 11.05
C GLU A 177 -9.47 -4.90 11.71
N ASN A 178 -9.04 -6.04 11.14
CA ASN A 178 -7.87 -6.79 11.63
C ASN A 178 -6.54 -6.22 11.11
N LYS A 179 -6.55 -5.32 10.11
CA LYS A 179 -5.31 -4.74 9.55
C LYS A 179 -4.40 -4.15 10.63
N PRO A 180 -4.86 -3.26 11.55
CA PRO A 180 -3.98 -2.67 12.56
C PRO A 180 -3.32 -3.71 13.48
N VAL A 181 -4.02 -4.80 13.80
CA VAL A 181 -3.48 -5.87 14.64
C VAL A 181 -2.38 -6.64 13.89
N LEU A 182 -2.65 -7.00 12.63
CA LEU A 182 -1.75 -7.77 11.77
C LEU A 182 -0.50 -6.95 11.39
N THR A 183 -0.68 -5.74 10.89
CA THR A 183 0.44 -4.86 10.52
C THR A 183 1.16 -4.31 11.74
N GLY A 184 0.47 -4.19 12.89
CA GLY A 184 1.10 -3.94 14.18
C GLY A 184 2.03 -5.08 14.60
N ALA A 185 1.67 -6.34 14.33
CA ALA A 185 2.54 -7.49 14.58
C ALA A 185 3.78 -7.47 13.67
N VAL A 186 3.63 -7.12 12.39
CA VAL A 186 4.76 -6.88 11.47
C VAL A 186 5.65 -5.77 12.03
N SER A 187 5.09 -4.62 12.37
CA SER A 187 5.83 -3.46 12.89
C SER A 187 6.64 -3.80 14.15
N ARG A 188 6.04 -4.51 15.11
CA ARG A 188 6.71 -4.93 16.36
C ARG A 188 7.86 -5.90 16.14
N ASN A 189 7.82 -6.70 15.08
CA ASN A 189 8.93 -7.59 14.75
C ASN A 189 9.99 -6.87 13.91
N CYS A 190 9.61 -5.88 13.08
CA CYS A 190 10.57 -5.08 12.33
C CYS A 190 11.54 -4.32 13.24
N THR A 191 11.09 -3.84 14.41
CA THR A 191 11.97 -3.19 15.37
C THR A 191 13.05 -4.11 15.96
N LYS A 192 12.86 -5.44 15.87
CA LYS A 192 13.78 -6.46 16.38
C LYS A 192 14.64 -7.09 15.28
N MET A 193 14.23 -6.97 14.02
CA MET A 193 14.82 -7.64 12.86
C MET A 193 15.05 -6.64 11.73
N ALA A 194 15.80 -5.58 12.03
CA ALA A 194 15.98 -4.43 11.15
C ALA A 194 16.62 -4.80 9.79
N ASP A 195 17.45 -5.85 9.75
CA ASP A 195 18.17 -6.38 8.58
C ASP A 195 17.27 -7.18 7.62
N LYS A 196 16.14 -7.70 8.10
CA LYS A 196 15.22 -8.49 7.28
C LYS A 196 14.52 -7.61 6.26
N THR A 197 14.29 -8.17 5.07
CA THR A 197 13.35 -7.53 4.13
C THR A 197 11.95 -7.53 4.72
N PHE A 198 11.16 -6.53 4.38
CA PHE A 198 9.77 -6.43 4.82
C PHE A 198 8.93 -7.61 4.31
N LEU A 199 9.22 -8.11 3.10
CA LEU A 199 8.64 -9.33 2.53
C LEU A 199 8.91 -10.57 3.41
N GLU A 200 10.16 -10.80 3.79
CA GLU A 200 10.53 -11.96 4.64
C GLU A 200 9.80 -11.90 5.98
N LEU A 201 9.82 -10.74 6.65
CA LEU A 201 9.16 -10.61 7.94
C LEU A 201 7.64 -10.77 7.82
N THR A 202 7.02 -10.21 6.78
CA THR A 202 5.58 -10.38 6.55
C THR A 202 5.24 -11.86 6.36
N GLY A 203 6.09 -12.62 5.66
CA GLY A 203 5.99 -14.08 5.54
C GLY A 203 6.03 -14.80 6.89
N MET A 204 6.97 -14.43 7.76
CA MET A 204 7.08 -15.00 9.11
C MET A 204 5.83 -14.70 9.96
N VAL A 205 5.32 -13.47 9.90
CA VAL A 205 4.08 -13.09 10.61
C VAL A 205 2.89 -13.85 10.05
N ALA A 206 2.76 -13.97 8.72
CA ALA A 206 1.69 -14.71 8.08
C ALA A 206 1.66 -16.19 8.52
N GLN A 207 2.83 -16.80 8.73
CA GLN A 207 2.92 -18.17 9.28
C GLN A 207 2.48 -18.23 10.74
N ALA A 208 2.86 -17.26 11.56
CA ALA A 208 2.63 -17.25 13.00
C ALA A 208 1.20 -16.84 13.42
N VAL A 209 0.54 -15.99 12.63
CA VAL A 209 -0.80 -15.49 12.94
C VAL A 209 -1.81 -16.64 12.95
N LYS A 210 -2.54 -16.78 14.06
CA LYS A 210 -3.70 -17.65 14.17
C LYS A 210 -4.94 -16.77 14.01
N LEU A 211 -5.74 -17.05 13.00
CA LEU A 211 -7.06 -16.45 12.82
C LEU A 211 -8.04 -17.43 13.45
N GLY A 212 -8.83 -16.97 14.41
CA GLY A 212 -9.85 -17.81 15.03
C GLY A 212 -10.83 -18.27 13.96
N GLY A 213 -11.09 -19.58 13.91
CA GLY A 213 -12.21 -20.15 13.18
C GLY A 213 -13.51 -20.03 13.97
#